data_AF-A0A5E6SA34-F1
#
_entry.id   AF-A0A5E6SA34-F1
#
_cell.length_a   1.000
_cell.length_b   1.000
_cell.length_c   1.000
_cell.angle_alpha   90.00
_cell.angle_beta   90.00
_cell.angle_gamma   90.00
#
_symmetry.space_group_name_H-M   'P 1'
#
loop_
_entity.id
_entity.type
_entity.pdbx_description
1 polymer ?
#
loop_
_entity_poly.entity_id
_entity_poly.type
_entity_poly.pdbx_seq_one_letter_code
_entity_poly.pdbx_strand_id
1 'polypeptide(L)' 'MPITTEEVVAIRQQLNLSRSVFAMYLRTNTRTLENWEQGRATPNAQATTLIRLVERFPQTIEQLAALG' A
#
# COMPACT_ATOMS: atom_id res chain seq x y z
N MET A 1 6.87 13.49 0.94
CA MET A 1 6.14 13.89 -0.28
C MET A 1 4.93 12.98 -0.43
N PRO A 2 3.78 13.49 -0.91
CA PRO A 2 2.64 12.64 -1.23
C PRO A 2 3.05 11.62 -2.31
N ILE A 3 2.57 10.39 -2.16
CA ILE A 3 2.77 9.33 -3.15
C ILE A 3 1.73 9.46 -4.27
N THR A 4 2.13 9.24 -5.53
CA THR A 4 1.20 9.31 -6.67
C THR A 4 0.41 8.02 -6.84
N THR A 5 -0.69 8.10 -7.59
CA THR A 5 -1.50 6.96 -8.00
C THR A 5 -0.66 5.87 -8.68
N GLU A 6 0.23 6.28 -9.60
CA GLU A 6 1.09 5.39 -10.37
C GLU A 6 2.12 4.69 -9.46
N GLU A 7 2.68 5.42 -8.49
CA GLU A 7 3.60 4.85 -7.51
C GLU A 7 2.91 3.79 -6.63
N VAL A 8 1.67 4.01 -6.20
CA VAL A 8 0.90 3.02 -5.43
C VAL A 8 0.73 1.72 -6.23
N VAL A 9 0.36 1.82 -7.52
CA VAL A 9 0.21 0.67 -8.42
C VAL A 9 1.55 -0.05 -8.61
N ALA A 10 2.61 0.71 -8.91
CA ALA A 10 3.93 0.18 -9.19
C ALA A 10 4.51 -0.58 -7.99
N ILE A 11 4.42 -0.02 -6.79
CA ILE A 11 4.92 -0.65 -5.56
C ILE A 11 4.17 -1.95 -5.29
N ARG A 12 2.83 -1.96 -5.39
CA ARG A 12 2.06 -3.20 -5.19
C ARG A 12 2.47 -4.29 -6.17
N GLN A 13 2.66 -3.93 -7.44
CA GLN A 13 3.08 -4.87 -8.49
C GLN A 13 4.51 -5.37 -8.28
N GLN A 14 5.44 -4.49 -7.88
CA GLN A 14 6.81 -4.85 -7.56
C GLN A 14 6.90 -5.86 -6.40
N LEU A 15 6.01 -5.73 -5.42
CA LEU A 15 5.89 -6.65 -4.29
C LEU A 15 5.12 -7.94 -4.63
N ASN A 16 4.63 -8.08 -5.87
CA ASN A 16 3.81 -9.19 -6.35
C ASN A 16 2.58 -9.47 -5.46
N LEU A 17 1.93 -8.42 -4.98
CA LEU A 17 0.76 -8.53 -4.09
C LEU A 17 -0.55 -8.29 -4.85
N SER A 18 -1.58 -9.05 -4.47
CA SER A 18 -2.95 -8.72 -4.85
C SER A 18 -3.39 -7.43 -4.15
N ARG A 19 -4.43 -6.77 -4.66
CA ARG A 19 -5.01 -5.59 -4.01
C ARG A 19 -5.51 -5.88 -2.59
N SER A 20 -6.15 -7.02 -2.38
CA SER A 20 -6.66 -7.39 -1.05
C SER A 20 -5.53 -7.57 -0.04
N VAL A 21 -4.45 -8.25 -0.44
CA VAL A 21 -3.28 -8.48 0.42
C VAL A 21 -2.55 -7.16 0.72
N PHE A 22 -2.36 -6.31 -0.29
CA PHE A 22 -1.72 -5.01 -0.08
C PHE A 22 -2.57 -4.08 0.80
N ALA A 23 -3.89 -4.05 0.59
CA ALA A 23 -4.81 -3.28 1.43
C ALA A 23 -4.77 -3.75 2.89
N MET A 24 -4.72 -5.07 3.12
CA MET A 24 -4.57 -5.65 4.46
C MET A 24 -3.30 -5.13 5.17
N TYR A 25 -2.15 -5.13 4.49
CA TYR A 25 -0.90 -4.61 5.05
C TYR A 25 -0.95 -3.11 5.36
N LEU A 26 -1.66 -2.35 4.54
CA LEU A 26 -1.85 -0.92 4.74
C LEU A 26 -2.98 -0.59 5.72
N ARG A 27 -3.55 -1.59 6.41
CA ARG A 27 -4.67 -1.44 7.36
C ARG A 27 -5.85 -0.70 6.75
N THR A 28 -6.13 -0.99 5.49
CA THR A 28 -7.23 -0.39 4.72
C THR A 28 -8.03 -1.48 4.01
N ASN A 29 -9.17 -1.11 3.44
CA ASN A 29 -9.96 -2.05 2.66
C ASN A 29 -9.59 -1.97 1.17
N THR A 30 -9.89 -3.04 0.42
CA THR A 30 -9.60 -3.13 -1.02
C THR A 30 -10.21 -1.98 -1.82
N ARG A 31 -11.39 -1.51 -1.43
CA ARG A 31 -12.09 -0.40 -2.11
C ARG A 31 -11.33 0.92 -1.96
N THR A 32 -10.77 1.20 -0.80
CA THR A 32 -9.93 2.37 -0.54
C THR A 32 -8.64 2.29 -1.35
N LEU A 33 -8.00 1.12 -1.41
CA LEU A 33 -6.82 0.94 -2.26
C LEU A 33 -7.16 1.14 -3.74
N GLU A 34 -8.28 0.61 -4.23
CA GLU A 34 -8.75 0.87 -5.60
C GLU A 34 -8.98 2.36 -5.87
N ASN A 35 -9.55 3.09 -4.91
CA ASN A 35 -9.74 4.53 -5.04
C ASN A 35 -8.40 5.27 -5.14
N TRP A 36 -7.36 4.82 -4.43
CA TRP A 36 -6.00 5.34 -4.56
C TRP A 36 -5.40 5.02 -5.94
N GLU A 37 -5.48 3.76 -6.38
CA GLU A 37 -4.96 3.32 -7.69
C GLU A 37 -5.71 3.92 -8.89
N GLN A 38 -6.90 4.47 -8.68
CA GLN A 38 -7.67 5.18 -9.71
C GLN A 38 -7.60 6.70 -9.58
N GLY A 39 -6.86 7.24 -8.61
CA GLY A 39 -6.79 8.67 -8.34
C GLY A 39 -8.09 9.31 -7.84
N ARG A 40 -9.06 8.51 -7.39
CA ARG A 40 -10.32 9.00 -6.77
C ARG A 40 -10.13 9.48 -5.34
N ALA A 41 -9.06 9.03 -4.68
CA ALA A 41 -8.63 9.47 -3.36
C ALA A 41 -7.10 9.39 -3.28
N THR A 42 -6.51 10.01 -2.26
CA THR A 42 -5.07 9.92 -1.99
C THR A 42 -4.81 9.25 -0.64
N PRO A 43 -3.68 8.52 -0.49
CA PRO A 43 -3.27 8.00 0.81
C PRO A 43 -3.02 9.13 1.80
N ASN A 44 -3.42 8.96 3.06
CA ASN A 44 -3.04 9.88 4.13
C ASN A 44 -1.54 9.74 4.46
N ALA A 45 -1.03 10.60 5.37
CA ALA A 45 0.38 10.62 5.73
C ALA A 45 0.87 9.28 6.31
N GLN A 46 0.05 8.60 7.13
CA GLN A 46 0.41 7.31 7.73
C GLN A 46 0.47 6.20 6.67
N ALA A 47 -0.55 6.13 5.80
CA ALA A 47 -0.59 5.16 4.70
C ALA A 47 0.58 5.39 3.73
N THR A 48 0.88 6.64 3.40
CA THR A 48 2.07 6.99 2.58
C THR A 48 3.35 6.49 3.23
N THR A 49 3.49 6.65 4.55
CA THR A 49 4.65 6.16 5.30
C THR A 49 4.76 4.63 5.24
N LEU A 50 3.65 3.91 5.43
CA LEU A 50 3.62 2.45 5.32
C LEU A 50 3.96 1.97 3.91
N ILE A 51 3.42 2.62 2.87
CA ILE A 51 3.73 2.26 1.48
C ILE A 51 5.22 2.41 1.19
N ARG A 52 5.84 3.51 1.62
CA ARG A 52 7.29 3.72 1.47
C ARG A 52 8.12 2.75 2.31
N LEU A 53 7.63 2.36 3.48
CA LEU A 53 8.29 1.39 4.33
C LEU A 53 8.37 0.02 3.65
N VAL A 54 7.25 -0.47 3.12
CA VAL A 54 7.22 -1.78 2.45
C VAL A 54 7.91 -1.76 1.08
N GLU A 55 7.94 -0.62 0.39
CA GLU A 55 8.77 -0.41 -0.81
C GLU A 55 10.26 -0.58 -0.50
N ARG A 56 10.75 0.06 0.56
CA ARG A 56 12.18 0.02 0.93
C ARG A 56 12.59 -1.24 1.67
N PHE A 57 11.67 -1.86 2.41
CA PHE A 57 11.93 -3.02 3.24
C PHE A 57 10.85 -4.10 3.02
N PRO A 58 10.86 -4.82 1.89
CA PRO A 58 9.84 -5.82 1.56
C PRO A 58 9.65 -6.89 2.64
N GLN A 59 10.70 -7.25 3.39
CA GLN A 59 10.62 -8.18 4.52
C GLN A 59 9.67 -7.73 5.64
N THR A 60 9.36 -6.43 5.72
CA THR A 60 8.39 -5.90 6.70
C THR A 60 6.96 -6.36 6.43
N ILE A 61 6.68 -6.87 5.23
CA ILE A 61 5.37 -7.42 4.87
C ILE A 61 4.96 -8.55 5.82
N GLU A 62 5.85 -9.50 6.10
CA GLU A 62 5.58 -10.62 7.01
C GLU A 62 5.35 -10.13 8.44
N GLN A 63 6.09 -9.12 8.86
CA GLN A 63 5.95 -8.50 10.18
C GLN A 63 4.60 -7.78 10.31
N LEU A 64 4.19 -7.02 9.28
CA LEU A 64 2.88 -6.36 9.25
C LEU A 64 1.73 -7.37 9.20
N ALA A 65 1.89 -8.49 8.49
CA ALA A 65 0.93 -9.59 8.48
C ALA A 65 0.70 -10.16 9.88
N ALA A 66 1.78 -10.30 10.66
CA ALA A 66 1.72 -10.82 12.02
C ALA A 66 1.03 -9.88 13.02
N LEU A 67 0.83 -8.60 12.67
CA LEU A 67 0.15 -7.62 13.52
C LEU A 67 -1.39 -7.70 13.44
N GLY A 68 -1.96 -8.49 12.51
CA GLY A 68 -3.42 -8.73 12.41
C GLY A 68 -4.20 -7.68 11.66
#